data_AF-A0A3D4BRJ8-F1
#
_entry.id   AF-A0A3D4BRJ8-F1
#
_cell.length_a   1.000
_cell.length_b   1.000
_cell.length_c   1.000
_cell.angle_alpha   90.00
_cell.angle_beta   90.00
_cell.angle_gamma   90.00
#
_symmetry.space_group_name_H-M   'P 1'
#
loop_
_entity.id
_entity.type
_entity.pdbx_description
1 polymer ?
#
loop_
_entity_poly.entity_id
_entity_poly.type
_entity_poly.pdbx_seq_one_letter_code
_entity_poly.pdbx_strand_id
1 'polypeptide(L)'
;MIKRNLIIIRQKLLLYLAVTFAWFNLHAQGGFSQLYNEGSGTSSVLYDHPYTLTAAQTSSANGTLDILFMKIDQNGNLIDSAVYSEDTQTVYAGLQNCMIRSGNHYIVCGRRSNLPKYEGMLLKLDTNLTIVDSVFFQIGSEWTSAISVSQAKNNDLLVAGTIYWMDSVIMRRRKGFLAARF
;
A
#
# COMPACT_ATOMS: atom_id res chain seq x y z
N MET A 1 -38.42 27.18 69.55
CA MET A 1 -37.50 28.12 68.88
C MET A 1 -36.58 27.32 67.97
N ILE A 2 -36.90 27.33 66.67
CA ILE A 2 -36.07 27.03 65.47
C ILE A 2 -35.09 25.83 65.55
N LYS A 3 -35.48 24.70 64.95
CA LYS A 3 -34.75 23.94 63.90
C LYS A 3 -35.45 22.60 63.61
N ARG A 4 -36.64 22.69 63.00
CA ARG A 4 -37.12 21.69 62.03
C ARG A 4 -36.27 21.84 60.75
N ASN A 5 -36.04 20.74 60.04
CA ASN A 5 -35.66 20.68 58.61
C ASN A 5 -34.17 20.73 58.20
N LEU A 6 -33.27 19.92 58.77
CA LEU A 6 -31.97 19.70 58.07
C LEU A 6 -31.23 18.37 58.37
N ILE A 7 -31.94 17.30 58.75
CA ILE A 7 -31.29 16.00 59.04
C ILE A 7 -31.85 14.83 58.20
N ILE A 8 -32.83 15.07 57.30
CA ILE A 8 -33.43 14.01 56.45
C ILE A 8 -33.09 14.21 54.96
N ILE A 9 -31.89 14.71 54.63
CA ILE A 9 -31.39 14.74 53.23
C ILE A 9 -29.90 14.34 53.18
N ARG A 10 -29.50 13.32 53.96
CA ARG A 10 -28.17 12.70 53.81
C ARG A 10 -28.19 11.17 53.78
N GLN A 11 -29.34 10.57 53.46
CA GLN A 11 -29.47 9.12 53.28
C GLN A 11 -30.19 8.70 51.98
N LYS A 12 -30.32 9.61 51.00
CA LYS A 12 -30.83 9.29 49.64
C LYS A 12 -30.00 9.91 48.50
N LEU A 13 -28.70 10.11 48.73
CA LEU A 13 -27.79 10.63 47.69
C LEU A 13 -26.43 9.92 47.71
N LEU A 14 -26.45 8.59 47.84
CA LEU A 14 -25.28 7.72 47.66
C LEU A 14 -25.65 6.47 46.85
N LEU A 15 -26.63 6.62 45.95
CA LEU A 15 -27.08 5.58 45.03
C LEU A 15 -27.27 6.15 43.62
N TYR A 16 -26.32 6.96 43.14
CA TYR A 16 -26.26 7.41 41.74
C TYR A 16 -24.84 7.76 41.29
N LEU A 17 -23.83 7.08 41.84
CA LEU A 17 -22.45 7.19 41.33
C LEU A 17 -21.78 5.82 41.18
N ALA A 18 -22.57 4.84 40.78
CA ALA A 18 -22.10 3.57 40.24
C ALA A 18 -22.92 3.25 38.98
N VAL A 19 -23.21 4.28 38.16
CA VAL A 19 -23.50 4.03 36.75
C VAL A 19 -22.14 3.76 36.14
N THR A 20 -21.79 2.48 36.13
CA THR A 20 -20.93 1.83 35.18
C THR A 20 -20.71 2.69 33.93
N PHE A 21 -19.59 3.41 33.89
CA PHE A 21 -18.91 3.68 32.63
C PHE A 21 -18.31 2.34 32.19
N ALA A 22 -19.20 1.40 31.84
CA ALA A 22 -18.86 0.34 30.92
C ALA A 22 -18.62 1.09 29.60
N TRP A 23 -17.36 1.41 29.36
CA TRP A 23 -16.88 1.71 28.03
C TRP A 23 -17.26 0.50 27.18
N PHE A 24 -18.39 0.61 26.48
CA PHE A 24 -18.66 -0.24 25.35
C PHE A 24 -17.58 0.08 24.33
N ASN A 25 -16.45 -0.61 24.43
CA ASN A 25 -15.66 -0.94 23.27
C ASN A 25 -16.54 -1.87 22.45
N LEU A 26 -17.45 -1.28 21.68
CA LEU A 26 -17.97 -1.89 20.47
C LEU A 26 -16.74 -2.03 19.56
N HIS A 27 -15.96 -3.10 19.78
CA HIS A 27 -15.05 -3.59 18.78
C HIS A 27 -15.92 -3.79 17.55
N ALA A 28 -15.69 -2.94 16.54
CA ALA A 28 -16.25 -3.17 15.22
C ALA A 28 -15.90 -4.62 14.88
N GLN A 29 -16.94 -5.42 14.68
CA GLN A 29 -16.85 -6.80 14.27
C GLN A 29 -16.34 -6.79 12.82
N GLY A 30 -15.02 -6.64 12.67
CA GLY A 30 -14.38 -6.32 11.40
C GLY A 30 -12.97 -5.71 11.54
N GLY A 31 -12.11 -6.29 12.38
CA GLY A 31 -10.68 -6.53 12.12
C GLY A 31 -9.70 -5.42 11.70
N PHE A 32 -10.06 -4.14 11.62
CA PHE A 32 -9.10 -3.07 11.33
C PHE A 32 -8.70 -2.34 12.61
N SER A 33 -7.47 -2.56 13.08
CA SER A 33 -6.91 -1.92 14.27
C SER A 33 -6.34 -0.52 13.98
N GLN A 34 -5.96 -0.23 12.74
CA GLN A 34 -5.26 1.01 12.37
C GLN A 34 -5.54 1.40 10.91
N LEU A 35 -5.73 2.71 10.68
CA LEU A 35 -5.89 3.29 9.34
C LEU A 35 -4.65 4.10 8.97
N TYR A 36 -4.07 3.82 7.81
CA TYR A 36 -2.99 4.62 7.22
C TYR A 36 -3.58 5.51 6.13
N ASN A 37 -3.64 6.82 6.40
CA ASN A 37 -4.08 7.84 5.44
C ASN A 37 -2.99 8.23 4.44
N GLU A 38 -1.84 7.56 4.50
CA GLU A 38 -0.74 7.74 3.56
C GLU A 38 -0.86 6.66 2.49
N GLY A 39 -1.12 7.07 1.25
CA GLY A 39 -1.39 6.16 0.15
C GLY A 39 -2.69 6.50 -0.61
N SER A 40 -2.63 6.57 -1.94
CA SER A 40 -3.72 6.87 -2.85
C SER A 40 -4.13 5.62 -3.63
N GLY A 41 -5.42 5.27 -3.57
CA GLY A 41 -6.20 4.56 -4.60
C GLY A 41 -5.89 3.09 -4.89
N THR A 42 -4.64 2.64 -4.82
CA THR A 42 -4.23 1.26 -5.13
C THR A 42 -3.05 0.86 -4.26
N SER A 43 -3.23 -0.19 -3.45
CA SER A 43 -2.15 -0.86 -2.74
C SER A 43 -2.07 -2.31 -3.17
N SER A 44 -0.85 -2.82 -3.35
CA SER A 44 -0.61 -4.26 -3.29
C SER A 44 -0.23 -4.63 -1.87
N VAL A 45 -0.50 -5.89 -1.52
CA VAL A 45 -0.20 -6.45 -0.21
C VAL A 45 0.57 -7.75 -0.39
N LEU A 46 1.67 -7.89 0.33
CA LEU A 46 2.44 -9.11 0.45
C LEU A 46 2.49 -9.51 1.92
N TYR A 47 2.04 -10.73 2.24
CA TYR A 47 2.26 -11.32 3.56
C TYR A 47 3.58 -12.08 3.57
N ASP A 48 4.58 -11.56 4.29
CA ASP A 48 5.87 -12.21 4.54
C ASP A 48 6.05 -12.33 6.05
N HIS A 49 5.57 -13.45 6.60
CA HIS A 49 5.46 -13.67 8.04
C HIS A 49 6.74 -13.27 8.80
N PRO A 50 6.66 -12.46 9.87
CA PRO A 50 5.44 -12.02 10.58
C PRO A 50 4.83 -10.71 10.05
N TYR A 51 5.30 -10.18 8.93
CA TYR A 51 4.94 -8.85 8.47
C TYR A 51 3.95 -8.85 7.31
N THR A 52 3.20 -7.76 7.20
CA THR A 52 2.48 -7.39 5.99
C THR A 52 3.19 -6.22 5.34
N LEU A 53 3.62 -6.41 4.09
CA LEU A 53 4.18 -5.35 3.27
C LEU A 53 3.12 -4.79 2.35
N THR A 54 3.19 -3.48 2.10
CA THR A 54 2.36 -2.83 1.09
C THR A 54 3.20 -1.99 0.16
N ALA A 55 2.77 -1.86 -1.09
CA ALA A 55 3.21 -0.81 -2.00
C ALA A 55 1.98 -0.02 -2.45
N ALA A 56 1.89 1.22 -1.99
CA ALA A 56 0.80 2.13 -2.32
C ALA A 56 1.34 3.33 -3.10
N GLN A 57 0.51 3.92 -3.95
CA GLN A 57 0.87 5.19 -4.57
C GLN A 57 0.86 6.30 -3.52
N THR A 58 1.80 7.24 -3.51
CA THR A 58 1.74 8.44 -2.67
C THR A 58 2.06 9.69 -3.50
N SER A 59 1.79 10.88 -2.98
CA SER A 59 2.12 12.14 -3.67
C SER A 59 3.53 12.59 -3.34
N SER A 60 4.27 13.05 -4.36
CA SER A 60 5.55 13.70 -4.17
C SER A 60 5.38 15.20 -3.86
N ALA A 61 6.40 15.82 -3.28
CA ALA A 61 6.44 17.27 -3.05
C ALA A 61 6.43 18.09 -4.36
N ASN A 62 6.82 17.47 -5.48
CA ASN A 62 6.98 18.12 -6.79
C ASN A 62 5.79 17.89 -7.73
N GLY A 63 4.67 17.36 -7.21
CA GLY A 63 3.45 17.12 -7.99
C GLY A 63 3.49 15.88 -8.88
N THR A 64 4.50 15.02 -8.75
CA THR A 64 4.51 13.65 -9.28
C THR A 64 3.92 12.68 -8.26
N LEU A 65 3.72 11.43 -8.65
CA LEU A 65 3.34 10.35 -7.73
C LEU A 65 4.54 9.43 -7.51
N ASP A 66 4.67 9.01 -6.27
CA ASP A 66 5.72 8.15 -5.74
C ASP A 66 5.11 6.80 -5.28
N ILE A 67 5.96 5.88 -4.84
CA ILE A 67 5.52 4.63 -4.21
C ILE A 67 5.90 4.66 -2.73
N LEU A 68 4.90 4.53 -1.87
CA LEU A 68 5.06 4.30 -0.44
C LEU A 68 5.09 2.80 -0.17
N PHE A 69 6.21 2.33 0.37
CA PHE A 69 6.34 1.01 0.97
C PHE A 69 6.08 1.11 2.46
N MET A 70 5.25 0.21 3.00
CA MET A 70 5.05 0.07 4.44
C MET A 70 5.25 -1.36 4.86
N LYS A 71 5.89 -1.56 6.01
CA LYS A 71 6.03 -2.84 6.70
C LYS A 71 5.26 -2.75 8.01
N ILE A 72 4.29 -3.64 8.15
CA ILE A 72 3.30 -3.62 9.22
C ILE A 72 3.39 -4.93 10.00
N ASP A 73 3.30 -4.89 11.33
CA ASP A 73 3.27 -6.09 12.15
C ASP A 73 1.89 -6.77 12.15
N GLN A 74 1.78 -7.90 12.86
CA GLN A 74 0.54 -8.69 12.96
C GLN A 74 -0.62 -7.95 13.64
N ASN A 75 -0.33 -6.92 14.43
CA ASN A 75 -1.32 -6.12 15.13
C ASN A 75 -1.74 -4.89 14.32
N GLY A 76 -1.15 -4.68 13.14
CA GLY A 76 -1.41 -3.52 12.30
C GLY A 76 -0.53 -2.31 12.61
N ASN A 77 0.53 -2.44 13.44
CA ASN A 77 1.43 -1.32 13.74
C ASN A 77 2.49 -1.14 12.65
N LEU A 78 2.86 0.12 12.37
CA LEU A 78 3.89 0.46 11.39
C LEU A 78 5.26 0.17 12.00
N ILE A 79 6.01 -0.71 11.37
CA ILE A 79 7.38 -1.05 11.76
C ILE A 79 8.39 -0.21 10.99
N ASP A 80 8.12 0.00 9.69
CA ASP A 80 9.07 0.65 8.79
C ASP A 80 8.34 1.18 7.55
N SER A 81 8.86 2.23 6.94
CA SER A 81 8.32 2.81 5.71
C SER A 81 9.41 3.45 4.87
N ALA A 82 9.28 3.32 3.55
CA ALA A 82 10.16 3.98 2.59
C ALA A 82 9.34 4.57 1.45
N VAL A 83 9.80 5.70 0.91
CA VAL A 83 9.23 6.27 -0.31
C VAL A 83 10.24 6.09 -1.43
N TYR A 84 9.80 5.50 -2.54
CA TYR A 84 10.53 5.54 -3.78
C TYR A 84 9.93 6.59 -4.71
N SER A 85 10.76 7.57 -5.04
CA SER A 85 10.42 8.72 -5.86
C SER A 85 11.40 8.86 -7.01
N GLU A 86 10.97 9.58 -8.05
CA GLU A 86 11.79 10.01 -9.17
C GLU A 86 11.60 11.52 -9.35
N ASP A 87 12.69 12.26 -9.58
CA ASP A 87 12.70 13.73 -9.51
C ASP A 87 11.69 14.41 -10.45
N THR A 88 11.51 13.83 -11.64
CA THR A 88 10.67 14.39 -12.71
C THR A 88 9.66 13.39 -13.27
N GLN A 89 9.64 12.17 -12.75
CA GLN A 89 8.83 11.08 -13.27
C GLN A 89 7.84 10.63 -12.21
N THR A 90 6.71 10.14 -12.68
CA THR A 90 5.71 9.51 -11.83
C THR A 90 5.95 8.01 -11.82
N VAL A 91 5.98 7.41 -10.64
CA VAL A 91 6.10 5.96 -10.46
C VAL A 91 4.83 5.40 -9.85
N TYR A 92 4.41 4.25 -10.34
CA TYR A 92 3.23 3.55 -9.89
C TYR A 92 3.59 2.11 -9.59
N ALA A 93 3.21 1.63 -8.41
CA ALA A 93 3.18 0.19 -8.17
C ALA A 93 2.15 -0.45 -9.13
N GLY A 94 2.39 -1.70 -9.50
CA GLY A 94 1.44 -2.49 -10.28
C GLY A 94 0.15 -2.74 -9.50
N LEU A 95 -0.78 -3.46 -10.11
CA LEU A 95 -2.06 -3.80 -9.49
C LEU A 95 -2.08 -5.28 -9.10
N GLN A 96 -2.93 -5.65 -8.14
CA GLN A 96 -3.09 -7.04 -7.71
C GLN A 96 -1.79 -7.60 -7.09
N ASN A 97 -1.18 -8.61 -7.70
CA ASN A 97 0.02 -9.29 -7.22
C ASN A 97 1.30 -8.63 -7.78
N CYS A 98 1.52 -7.36 -7.43
CA CYS A 98 2.66 -6.60 -7.94
C CYS A 98 3.89 -6.63 -7.02
N MET A 99 3.82 -7.32 -5.88
CA MET A 99 4.92 -7.47 -4.94
C MET A 99 5.07 -8.93 -4.52
N ILE A 100 6.29 -9.47 -4.59
CA ILE A 100 6.61 -10.82 -4.13
C ILE A 100 7.89 -10.87 -3.30
N ARG A 101 8.00 -11.89 -2.45
CA ARG A 101 9.25 -12.27 -1.79
C ARG A 101 10.13 -13.08 -2.76
N SER A 102 11.41 -12.74 -2.86
CA SER A 102 12.37 -13.49 -3.68
C SER A 102 13.73 -13.60 -2.97
N GLY A 103 13.97 -14.76 -2.35
CA GLY A 103 15.13 -14.96 -1.49
C GLY A 103 15.16 -13.94 -0.35
N ASN A 104 16.25 -13.18 -0.23
CA ASN A 104 16.40 -12.10 0.75
C ASN A 104 15.92 -10.73 0.27
N HIS A 105 15.26 -10.64 -0.90
CA HIS A 105 14.74 -9.39 -1.45
C HIS A 105 13.21 -9.40 -1.61
N TYR A 106 12.64 -8.22 -1.82
CA TYR A 106 11.30 -8.05 -2.36
C TYR A 106 11.41 -7.57 -3.80
N ILE A 107 10.55 -8.10 -4.67
CA ILE A 107 10.42 -7.64 -6.04
C ILE A 107 9.09 -6.94 -6.18
N VAL A 108 9.12 -5.72 -6.70
CA VAL A 108 7.92 -4.91 -6.96
C VAL A 108 7.89 -4.58 -8.44
N CYS A 109 6.78 -4.87 -9.11
CA CYS A 109 6.57 -4.44 -10.48
C CYS A 109 5.62 -3.24 -10.55
N GLY A 110 5.69 -2.50 -11.64
CA GLY A 110 4.80 -1.37 -11.87
C GLY A 110 5.11 -0.64 -13.16
N ARG A 111 4.96 0.69 -13.14
CA ARG A 111 5.33 1.53 -14.26
C ARG A 111 5.97 2.84 -13.82
N ARG A 112 6.87 3.33 -14.66
CA ARG A 112 7.39 4.69 -14.61
C ARG A 112 6.77 5.50 -15.77
N SER A 113 6.48 6.75 -15.49
CA SER A 113 5.73 7.63 -16.37
C SER A 113 6.40 9.00 -16.47
N ASN A 114 6.83 9.34 -17.66
CA ASN A 114 7.14 10.72 -18.04
C ASN A 114 6.57 10.97 -19.42
N LEU A 115 5.57 11.85 -19.55
CA LEU A 115 4.95 12.10 -20.85
C LEU A 115 6.04 12.53 -21.86
N PRO A 116 6.08 11.91 -23.06
CA PRO A 116 5.05 11.08 -23.69
C PRO A 116 5.31 9.56 -23.61
N LYS A 117 6.02 9.04 -22.60
CA LYS A 117 6.44 7.62 -22.53
C LYS A 117 6.10 6.97 -21.19
N TYR A 118 5.69 5.70 -21.28
CA TYR A 118 5.52 4.81 -20.13
C TYR A 118 6.42 3.58 -20.26
N GLU A 119 7.07 3.23 -19.16
CA GLU A 119 7.98 2.11 -19.06
C GLU A 119 7.48 1.14 -18.00
N GLY A 120 7.52 -0.16 -18.29
CA GLY A 120 7.40 -1.18 -17.26
C GLY A 120 8.55 -1.05 -16.29
N MET A 121 8.28 -1.29 -15.01
CA MET A 121 9.26 -1.14 -13.94
C MET A 121 9.31 -2.42 -13.11
N LEU A 122 10.52 -2.81 -12.73
CA LEU A 122 10.81 -3.74 -11.65
C LEU A 122 11.75 -3.07 -10.67
N LEU A 123 11.45 -3.17 -9.38
CA LEU A 123 12.27 -2.72 -8.29
C LEU A 123 12.65 -3.93 -7.45
N LYS A 124 13.90 -4.00 -7.03
CA LYS A 124 14.38 -4.93 -6.02
C LYS A 124 14.66 -4.16 -4.75
N LEU A 125 14.04 -4.59 -3.66
CA LEU A 125 14.23 -4.01 -2.34
C LEU A 125 14.92 -5.03 -1.45
N ASP A 126 15.76 -4.56 -0.54
CA ASP A 126 16.20 -5.38 0.59
C ASP A 126 15.10 -5.50 1.67
N THR A 127 15.38 -6.20 2.75
CA THR A 127 14.43 -6.39 3.86
C THR A 127 14.11 -5.10 4.63
N ASN A 128 14.90 -4.04 4.46
CA ASN A 128 14.73 -2.73 5.08
C ASN A 128 14.06 -1.74 4.13
N LEU A 129 13.37 -2.25 3.09
CA LEU A 129 12.67 -1.45 2.07
C LEU A 129 13.58 -0.50 1.30
N THR A 130 14.90 -0.73 1.31
CA THR A 130 15.86 0.04 0.52
C THR A 130 15.93 -0.54 -0.88
N ILE A 131 15.80 0.31 -1.90
CA ILE A 131 15.94 -0.09 -3.30
C ILE A 131 17.41 -0.43 -3.56
N VAL A 132 17.68 -1.67 -3.95
CA VAL A 132 19.02 -2.17 -4.27
C VAL A 132 19.27 -2.34 -5.77
N ASP A 133 18.20 -2.43 -6.56
CA ASP A 133 18.26 -2.60 -8.02
C ASP A 133 16.95 -2.14 -8.66
N SER A 134 17.01 -1.68 -9.91
CA SER A 134 15.84 -1.28 -10.68
C SER A 134 16.02 -1.57 -12.17
N VAL A 135 14.93 -2.01 -12.80
CA VAL A 135 14.88 -2.27 -14.23
C VAL A 135 13.69 -1.54 -14.82
N PHE A 136 13.94 -0.76 -15.87
CA PHE A 136 12.90 -0.13 -16.67
C PHE A 136 12.94 -0.70 -18.08
N PHE A 137 11.77 -1.01 -18.63
CA PHE A 137 11.69 -1.65 -19.94
C PHE A 137 10.47 -1.21 -20.75
N GLN A 138 10.62 -1.33 -22.06
CA GLN A 138 9.54 -1.16 -23.03
C GLN A 138 9.49 -2.36 -23.96
N ILE A 139 8.30 -2.66 -24.46
CA ILE A 139 8.10 -3.67 -25.51
C ILE A 139 7.91 -2.92 -26.83
N GLY A 140 8.96 -2.91 -27.66
CA GLY A 140 9.00 -2.10 -28.86
C GLY A 140 9.02 -0.60 -28.54
N SER A 141 8.25 0.19 -29.30
CA SER A 141 8.09 1.64 -29.10
C SER A 141 6.85 2.02 -28.30
N GLU A 142 6.23 1.05 -27.61
CA GLU A 142 4.91 1.22 -27.01
C GLU A 142 4.93 1.54 -25.52
N TRP A 143 3.86 2.19 -25.06
CA TRP A 143 3.64 2.44 -23.64
C TRP A 143 3.47 1.12 -22.92
N THR A 144 4.37 0.84 -21.97
CA THR A 144 4.46 -0.44 -21.28
C THR A 144 4.16 -0.26 -19.80
N SER A 145 3.37 -1.16 -19.23
CA SER A 145 3.12 -1.22 -17.78
C SER A 145 3.22 -2.65 -17.30
N ALA A 146 4.10 -2.92 -16.33
CA ALA A 146 4.04 -4.16 -15.56
C ALA A 146 2.91 -4.05 -14.53
N ILE A 147 2.15 -5.13 -14.37
CA ILE A 147 0.96 -5.16 -13.50
C ILE A 147 1.19 -6.13 -12.36
N SER A 148 1.57 -7.36 -12.67
CA SER A 148 1.83 -8.39 -11.68
C SER A 148 3.14 -9.11 -11.94
N VAL A 149 3.68 -9.69 -10.88
CA VAL A 149 4.93 -10.44 -10.91
C VAL A 149 4.76 -11.76 -10.15
N SER A 150 5.45 -12.80 -10.62
CA SER A 150 5.54 -14.10 -9.96
C SER A 150 6.92 -14.67 -10.21
N GLN A 151 7.44 -15.47 -9.29
CA GLN A 151 8.73 -16.13 -9.46
C GLN A 151 8.52 -17.58 -9.90
N ALA A 152 9.19 -17.98 -10.98
CA ALA A 152 9.25 -19.36 -11.42
C ALA A 152 10.22 -20.19 -10.56
N LYS A 153 10.09 -21.51 -10.58
CA LYS A 153 10.91 -22.43 -9.77
C LYS A 153 12.42 -22.32 -10.06
N ASN A 154 12.79 -21.89 -11.26
CA ASN A 154 14.18 -21.65 -11.67
C ASN A 154 14.69 -20.24 -11.27
N ASN A 155 13.94 -19.52 -10.44
CA ASN A 155 14.17 -18.15 -9.98
C ASN A 155 13.92 -17.04 -11.00
N ASP A 156 13.49 -17.36 -12.22
CA ASP A 156 13.13 -16.33 -13.21
C ASP A 156 11.87 -15.56 -12.78
N LEU A 157 11.81 -14.27 -13.12
CA LEU A 157 10.63 -13.45 -12.88
C LEU A 157 9.66 -13.49 -14.07
N LEU A 158 8.43 -13.95 -13.80
CA LEU A 158 7.29 -13.87 -14.70
C LEU A 158 6.53 -12.57 -14.43
N VAL A 159 6.57 -11.65 -15.40
CA VAL A 159 5.94 -10.33 -15.33
C VAL A 159 4.82 -10.27 -16.35
N ALA A 160 3.59 -10.06 -15.86
CA ALA A 160 2.44 -9.82 -16.72
C ALA A 160 2.10 -8.33 -16.71
N GLY A 161 1.65 -7.83 -17.86
CA GLY A 161 1.38 -6.41 -18.02
C GLY A 161 0.59 -6.06 -19.25
N THR A 162 0.58 -4.78 -19.57
CA THR A 162 -0.10 -4.24 -20.76
C THR A 162 0.83 -3.37 -21.57
N ILE A 163 0.69 -3.48 -22.89
CA ILE A 163 1.21 -2.52 -23.84
C ILE A 163 0.02 -1.80 -24.49
N TYR A 164 0.19 -0.52 -24.76
CA TYR A 164 -0.83 0.29 -25.41
C TYR A 164 -0.17 1.32 -26.31
N TRP A 165 -0.82 1.56 -27.44
CA TRP A 165 -0.42 2.58 -28.41
C TRP A 165 -1.54 3.59 -28.60
N MET A 166 -1.17 4.81 -28.94
CA MET A 166 -2.14 5.80 -29.42
C MET A 166 -2.37 5.55 -30.91
N ASP A 167 -3.51 4.96 -31.22
CA ASP A 167 -4.06 4.98 -32.57
C ASP A 167 -4.93 6.25 -32.72
N SER A 168 -4.55 7.14 -33.64
CA SER A 168 -5.22 8.41 -33.89
C SER A 168 -6.64 8.27 -34.45
N VAL A 169 -7.04 7.09 -34.94
CA VAL A 169 -8.35 6.85 -35.57
C VAL A 169 -9.35 6.25 -34.59
N ILE A 170 -8.90 5.34 -33.73
CA ILE A 170 -9.79 4.53 -32.85
C ILE A 170 -9.57 4.76 -31.36
N MET A 171 -8.62 5.63 -30.97
CA MET A 171 -8.35 6.01 -29.59
C MET A 171 -8.27 4.82 -28.62
N ARG A 172 -7.18 4.03 -28.77
CA ARG A 172 -6.63 2.95 -27.91
C ARG A 172 -7.04 1.52 -28.27
N ARG A 173 -6.02 0.68 -28.46
CA ARG A 173 -6.12 -0.79 -28.36
C ARG A 173 -5.10 -1.26 -27.32
N ARG A 174 -5.56 -2.04 -26.32
CA ARG A 174 -4.70 -2.66 -25.30
C ARG A 174 -4.31 -4.05 -25.78
N LYS A 175 -3.03 -4.42 -25.65
CA LYS A 175 -2.58 -5.82 -25.72
C LYS A 175 -1.96 -6.19 -24.37
N GLY A 176 -2.31 -7.36 -23.85
CA GLY A 176 -1.60 -7.94 -22.72
C GLY A 176 -0.23 -8.45 -23.16
N PHE A 177 0.72 -8.52 -22.22
CA PHE A 177 1.96 -9.27 -22.41
C PHE A 177 2.25 -10.13 -21.18
N LEU A 178 2.99 -11.21 -21.41
CA LEU A 178 3.67 -12.00 -20.39
C LEU A 178 5.15 -12.04 -20.79
N ALA A 179 6.01 -11.52 -19.92
CA ALA A 179 7.46 -11.59 -20.06
C ALA A 179 7.98 -12.54 -18.97
N ALA A 180 8.76 -13.54 -19.36
CA ALA A 180 9.17 -14.61 -18.44
C ALA A 180 10.60 -14.48 -17.91
N ARG A 181 11.40 -13.56 -18.45
CA ARG A 181 12.83 -13.47 -18.11
C ARG A 181 13.24 -12.06 -17.76
N PHE A 182 13.34 -11.81 -16.46
CA PHE A 182 14.10 -10.75 -15.81
C PHE A 182 14.91 -11.38 -14.68
#